data_AF-A0A7S1B1H1-F1
#
_entry.id   AF-A0A7S1B1H1-F1
#
_cell.length_a   1.000
_cell.length_b   1.000
_cell.length_c   1.000
_cell.angle_alpha   90.00
_cell.angle_beta   90.00
_cell.angle_gamma   90.00
#
_symmetry.space_group_name_H-M   'P 1'
#
loop_
_entity.id
_entity.type
_entity.pdbx_description
1 polymer ?
#
loop_
_entity_poly.entity_id
_entity_poly.type
_entity_poly.pdbx_seq_one_letter_code
_entity_poly.pdbx_strand_id
1 'polypeptide(L)'
;MRQRAAAGSNVVEGGAGISTWLARAPQPPEAVSVRNAVELLRVLGALTPDGKISHLGVKLAQLPLPATMTRSVVWAALLGCLDPMLTILGASSGRDPFRLPQETPGAGKRQGSFSQLSLALAKLKRELADPVESDHVALLCAVSGYEQAKGTGEHRRFCERHSIDAGSAQAVVDTRN
;
A
#
# COMPACT_ATOMS: atom_id res chain seq x y z
N MET A 1 6.24 -41.60 -44.97
CA MET A 1 5.36 -40.43 -44.74
C MET A 1 5.12 -40.30 -43.23
N ARG A 2 5.94 -39.52 -42.53
CA ARG A 2 5.78 -39.24 -41.08
C ARG A 2 5.64 -37.73 -40.92
N GLN A 3 4.41 -37.25 -40.69
CA GLN A 3 4.18 -35.88 -40.21
C GLN A 3 4.42 -35.87 -38.70
N ARG A 4 5.49 -35.21 -38.25
CA ARG A 4 5.64 -34.78 -36.85
C ARG A 4 5.01 -33.40 -36.74
N ALA A 5 4.06 -33.28 -35.82
CA ALA A 5 3.44 -32.03 -35.42
C ALA A 5 4.50 -31.01 -35.00
N ALA A 6 4.46 -29.82 -35.60
CA ALA A 6 5.22 -28.67 -35.15
C ALA A 6 4.58 -28.15 -33.86
N ALA A 7 5.29 -28.33 -32.75
CA ALA A 7 4.99 -27.64 -31.50
C ALA A 7 5.19 -26.13 -31.75
N GLY A 8 4.10 -25.38 -31.78
CA GLY A 8 4.10 -23.93 -31.81
C GLY A 8 4.68 -23.40 -30.50
N SER A 9 5.99 -23.18 -30.49
CA SER A 9 6.69 -22.45 -29.44
C SER A 9 6.28 -20.98 -29.50
N ASN A 10 5.22 -20.61 -28.76
CA ASN A 10 4.92 -19.22 -28.44
C ASN A 10 5.96 -18.70 -27.45
N VAL A 11 7.14 -18.39 -27.95
CA VAL A 11 8.10 -17.56 -27.24
C VAL A 11 7.59 -16.13 -27.35
N VAL A 12 6.95 -15.65 -26.29
CA VAL A 12 6.56 -14.25 -26.15
C VAL A 12 7.86 -13.46 -26.01
N GLU A 13 8.28 -12.79 -27.09
CA GLU A 13 9.35 -11.78 -27.01
C GLU A 13 8.87 -10.64 -26.11
N GLY A 14 9.51 -10.50 -24.96
CA GLY A 14 8.92 -9.97 -23.73
C GLY A 14 8.61 -8.48 -23.66
N GLY A 15 8.80 -7.72 -24.76
CA GLY A 15 8.38 -6.33 -24.88
C GLY A 15 7.32 -6.13 -25.95
N ALA A 16 7.62 -6.61 -27.17
CA ALA A 16 6.71 -6.54 -28.31
C ALA A 16 5.45 -7.37 -28.09
N GLY A 17 5.56 -8.56 -27.47
CA GLY A 17 4.43 -9.43 -27.19
C GLY A 17 3.41 -8.83 -26.22
N ILE A 18 3.87 -8.11 -25.18
CA ILE A 18 3.01 -7.49 -24.18
C ILE A 18 2.19 -6.36 -24.82
N SER A 19 2.84 -5.47 -25.58
CA SER A 19 2.16 -4.37 -26.27
C SER A 19 1.15 -4.86 -27.30
N THR A 20 1.53 -5.88 -28.10
CA THR A 20 0.64 -6.45 -29.12
C THR A 20 -0.56 -7.15 -28.49
N TRP A 21 -0.38 -7.80 -27.33
CA TRP A 21 -1.49 -8.42 -26.61
C TRP A 21 -2.46 -7.39 -26.03
N LEU A 22 -1.96 -6.36 -25.35
CA LEU A 22 -2.79 -5.30 -24.76
C LEU A 22 -3.54 -4.47 -25.81
N ALA A 23 -2.98 -4.33 -27.00
CA ALA A 23 -3.63 -3.64 -28.12
C ALA A 23 -4.92 -4.36 -28.60
N ARG A 24 -5.12 -5.62 -28.23
CA ARG A 24 -6.32 -6.41 -28.58
C ARG A 24 -7.46 -6.23 -27.57
N ALA A 25 -7.27 -5.48 -26.48
CA ALA A 25 -8.32 -5.21 -25.50
C ALA A 25 -9.45 -4.37 -26.12
N PRO A 26 -10.71 -4.47 -25.63
CA PRO A 26 -11.83 -3.66 -26.12
C PRO A 26 -11.57 -2.16 -26.07
N GLN A 27 -10.81 -1.72 -25.07
CA GLN A 27 -10.29 -0.37 -24.95
C GLN A 27 -8.78 -0.46 -24.69
N PRO A 28 -7.94 -0.33 -25.73
CA PRO A 28 -6.51 -0.52 -25.58
C PRO A 28 -5.89 0.61 -24.74
N PRO A 29 -4.94 0.30 -23.84
CA PRO A 29 -4.24 1.32 -23.07
C PRO A 29 -3.28 2.11 -23.96
N GLU A 30 -2.93 3.33 -23.54
CA GLU A 30 -1.93 4.14 -24.21
C GLU A 30 -0.55 3.47 -24.21
N ALA A 31 0.17 3.55 -25.33
CA ALA A 31 1.49 2.94 -25.48
C ALA A 31 2.51 3.43 -24.44
N VAL A 32 2.40 4.69 -24.01
CA VAL A 32 3.24 5.27 -22.95
C VAL A 32 2.98 4.58 -21.61
N SER A 33 1.71 4.32 -21.27
CA SER A 33 1.32 3.62 -20.05
C SER A 33 1.86 2.18 -20.04
N VAL A 34 1.74 1.46 -21.15
CA VAL A 34 2.29 0.10 -21.29
C VAL A 34 3.82 0.11 -21.09
N ARG A 35 4.51 1.05 -21.72
CA ARG A 35 5.97 1.19 -21.57
C ARG A 35 6.38 1.46 -20.13
N ASN A 36 5.70 2.38 -19.46
CA ASN A 36 5.97 2.73 -18.06
C ASN A 36 5.73 1.53 -17.12
N ALA A 37 4.66 0.77 -17.35
CA ALA A 37 4.36 -0.44 -16.58
C ALA A 37 5.43 -1.52 -16.76
N VAL A 38 5.88 -1.77 -18.01
CA VAL A 38 6.95 -2.73 -18.29
C VAL A 38 8.26 -2.30 -17.62
N GLU A 39 8.58 -1.00 -17.68
CA GLU A 39 9.79 -0.49 -17.05
C GLU A 39 9.75 -0.58 -15.52
N LEU A 40 8.61 -0.26 -14.91
CA LEU A 40 8.39 -0.45 -13.48
C LEU A 40 8.60 -1.92 -13.07
N LEU A 41 8.07 -2.86 -13.85
CA LEU A 41 8.25 -4.30 -13.58
C LEU A 41 9.71 -4.75 -13.71
N ARG A 42 10.50 -4.13 -14.60
CA ARG A 42 11.96 -4.37 -14.65
C ARG A 42 12.67 -3.82 -13.42
N VAL A 43 12.37 -2.59 -13.01
CA VAL A 43 12.93 -1.96 -11.81
C VAL A 43 12.61 -2.78 -10.55
N LEU A 44 11.40 -3.34 -10.46
CA LEU A 44 11.00 -4.23 -9.37
C LEU A 44 11.64 -5.63 -9.46
N GLY A 45 12.36 -5.95 -10.53
CA GLY A 45 12.98 -7.25 -10.78
C GLY A 45 11.98 -8.35 -11.15
N ALA A 46 10.74 -7.99 -11.50
CA ALA A 46 9.70 -8.92 -11.93
C ALA A 46 9.91 -9.41 -13.36
N LEU A 47 10.49 -8.56 -14.21
CA LEU A 47 10.88 -8.88 -15.58
C LEU A 47 12.41 -8.82 -15.74
N THR A 48 12.97 -9.72 -16.55
CA THR A 48 14.37 -9.68 -16.98
C THR A 48 14.58 -8.61 -18.07
N PRO A 49 15.82 -8.21 -18.38
CA PRO A 49 16.11 -7.29 -19.48
C PRO A 49 15.51 -7.77 -20.83
N ASP A 50 15.51 -9.07 -21.06
CA ASP A 50 14.92 -9.73 -22.24
C ASP A 50 13.37 -9.75 -22.22
N GLY A 51 12.75 -9.16 -21.19
CA GLY A 51 11.30 -9.08 -21.00
C GLY A 51 10.64 -10.38 -20.54
N LYS A 52 11.40 -11.38 -20.08
CA LYS A 52 10.85 -12.63 -19.53
C LYS A 52 10.48 -12.45 -18.07
N ILE A 53 9.46 -13.17 -17.60
CA ILE A 53 9.11 -13.17 -16.17
C ILE A 53 10.22 -13.85 -15.35
N SER A 54 10.63 -13.20 -14.27
CA SER A 54 11.61 -13.75 -13.33
C SER A 54 10.93 -14.66 -12.28
N HIS A 55 11.71 -15.46 -11.55
CA HIS A 55 11.16 -16.24 -10.42
C HIS A 55 10.54 -15.34 -9.34
N LEU A 56 11.09 -14.14 -9.14
CA LEU A 56 10.49 -13.13 -8.28
C LEU A 56 9.17 -12.65 -8.89
N GLY A 57 9.14 -12.34 -10.19
CA GLY A 57 7.94 -11.91 -10.90
C GLY A 57 6.78 -12.90 -10.80
N VAL A 58 7.05 -14.21 -10.88
CA VAL A 58 6.03 -15.25 -10.67
C VAL A 58 5.44 -15.18 -9.27
N LYS A 59 6.28 -14.98 -8.24
CA LYS A 59 5.82 -14.86 -6.85
C LYS A 59 5.07 -13.55 -6.61
N LEU A 60 5.53 -12.45 -7.21
CA LEU A 60 4.83 -11.17 -7.13
C LEU A 60 3.44 -11.23 -7.78
N ALA A 61 3.30 -11.96 -8.89
CA ALA A 61 2.04 -12.13 -9.59
C ALA A 61 1.01 -13.00 -8.84
N GLN A 62 1.41 -13.75 -7.81
CA GLN A 62 0.51 -14.57 -7.00
C GLN A 62 -0.22 -13.79 -5.91
N LEU A 63 0.28 -12.58 -5.55
CA LEU A 63 -0.31 -11.78 -4.49
C LEU A 63 -1.27 -10.74 -5.09
N PRO A 64 -2.48 -10.56 -4.52
CA PRO A 64 -3.48 -9.61 -5.01
C PRO A 64 -3.16 -8.17 -4.57
N LEU A 65 -1.92 -7.75 -4.76
CA LEU A 65 -1.40 -6.45 -4.36
C LEU A 65 -0.69 -5.77 -5.53
N PRO A 66 -0.62 -4.42 -5.55
CA PRO A 66 0.22 -3.70 -6.50
C PRO A 66 1.67 -4.18 -6.43
N ALA A 67 2.33 -4.34 -7.58
CA ALA A 67 3.66 -4.94 -7.66
C ALA A 67 4.72 -4.29 -6.74
N THR A 68 4.62 -2.97 -6.53
CA THR A 68 5.48 -2.21 -5.60
C THR A 68 5.28 -2.65 -4.15
N MET A 69 4.02 -2.74 -3.71
CA MET A 69 3.64 -3.21 -2.37
C MET A 69 4.01 -4.67 -2.15
N THR A 70 3.77 -5.51 -3.15
CA THR A 70 4.09 -6.94 -3.10
C THR A 70 5.58 -7.18 -2.86
N ARG A 71 6.45 -6.39 -3.51
CA ARG A 71 7.90 -6.46 -3.28
C ARG A 71 8.25 -6.11 -1.84
N SER A 72 7.63 -5.08 -1.27
CA SER A 72 7.84 -4.68 0.12
C SER A 72 7.43 -5.78 1.11
N VAL A 73 6.32 -6.49 0.87
CA VAL A 73 5.90 -7.64 1.70
C VAL A 73 6.93 -8.76 1.70
N VAL A 74 7.46 -9.10 0.53
CA VAL A 74 8.49 -10.14 0.41
C VAL A 74 9.72 -9.77 1.23
N TRP A 75 10.18 -8.51 1.14
CA TRP A 75 11.29 -8.03 1.96
C TRP A 75 10.96 -8.01 3.45
N ALA A 76 9.75 -7.58 3.82
CA ALA A 76 9.33 -7.55 5.21
C ALA A 76 9.30 -8.95 5.84
N ALA A 77 8.85 -9.97 5.09
CA ALA A 77 8.91 -11.36 5.53
C ALA A 77 10.35 -11.85 5.72
N LEU A 78 11.27 -11.48 4.82
CA LEU A 78 12.70 -11.85 4.94
C LEU A 78 13.41 -11.13 6.10
N LEU A 79 13.00 -9.90 6.41
CA LEU A 79 13.59 -9.08 7.47
C LEU A 79 12.90 -9.25 8.83
N GLY A 80 11.86 -10.09 8.92
CA GLY A 80 11.13 -10.34 10.16
C GLY A 80 10.21 -9.20 10.60
N CYS A 81 9.85 -8.28 9.71
CA CYS A 81 8.97 -7.12 9.99
C CYS A 81 7.65 -7.19 9.21
N LEU A 82 7.08 -8.40 9.07
CA LEU A 82 5.86 -8.61 8.30
C LEU A 82 4.63 -7.91 8.90
N ASP A 83 4.43 -8.01 10.22
CA ASP A 83 3.28 -7.42 10.93
C ASP A 83 3.16 -5.88 10.74
N PRO A 84 4.23 -5.07 10.95
CA PRO A 84 4.16 -3.65 10.64
C PRO A 84 3.96 -3.38 9.15
N MET A 85 4.56 -4.18 8.26
CA MET A 85 4.32 -4.02 6.82
C MET A 85 2.85 -4.27 6.45
N LEU A 86 2.20 -5.29 7.02
CA LEU A 86 0.78 -5.56 6.82
C LEU A 86 -0.10 -4.43 7.36
N THR A 87 0.27 -3.82 8.48
CA THR A 87 -0.42 -2.64 9.01
C THR A 87 -0.33 -1.45 8.05
N ILE A 88 0.86 -1.19 7.49
CA ILE A 88 1.04 -0.12 6.48
C ILE A 88 0.19 -0.42 5.23
N LEU A 89 0.15 -1.66 4.77
CA LEU A 89 -0.66 -2.06 3.63
C LEU A 89 -2.15 -1.94 3.88
N GLY A 90 -2.64 -2.40 5.03
CA GLY A 90 -4.05 -2.30 5.40
C GLY A 90 -4.53 -0.86 5.39
N ALA A 91 -3.72 0.06 5.91
CA ALA A 91 -4.03 1.49 5.85
C ALA A 91 -3.93 2.09 4.44
N SER A 92 -3.00 1.61 3.62
CA SER A 92 -2.79 2.12 2.26
C SER A 92 -3.87 1.65 1.28
N SER A 93 -4.41 0.44 1.49
CA SER A 93 -5.52 -0.12 0.70
C SER A 93 -6.89 0.33 1.23
N GLY A 94 -6.98 0.63 2.52
CA GLY A 94 -8.19 1.07 3.20
C GLY A 94 -8.30 2.59 3.36
N ARG A 95 -8.96 3.00 4.45
CA ARG A 95 -9.09 4.41 4.83
C ARG A 95 -7.96 4.78 5.79
N ASP A 96 -7.34 5.94 5.59
CA ASP A 96 -6.39 6.52 6.53
C ASP A 96 -7.06 6.66 7.93
N PRO A 97 -6.47 6.10 9.00
CA PRO A 97 -7.01 6.22 10.34
C PRO A 97 -6.96 7.64 10.90
N PHE A 98 -6.14 8.53 10.35
CA PHE A 98 -6.09 9.92 10.80
C PHE A 98 -7.27 10.73 10.27
N ARG A 99 -7.89 11.54 11.14
CA ARG A 99 -8.90 12.52 10.78
C ARG A 99 -8.47 13.91 11.23
N LEU A 100 -9.07 14.93 10.61
CA LEU A 100 -8.86 16.30 11.08
C LEU A 100 -9.33 16.42 12.54
N PRO A 101 -8.53 17.05 13.42
CA PRO A 101 -8.94 17.31 14.78
C PRO A 101 -10.27 18.05 14.82
N GLN A 102 -11.21 17.55 15.62
CA GLN A 102 -12.48 18.24 15.87
C GLN A 102 -12.32 19.13 17.10
N GLU A 103 -12.96 20.30 17.10
CA GLU A 103 -12.99 21.13 18.31
C GLU A 103 -13.70 20.37 19.44
N THR A 104 -13.11 20.37 20.63
CA THR A 104 -13.73 19.81 21.84
C THR A 104 -15.10 20.44 22.08
N PRO A 105 -16.14 19.66 22.44
CA PRO A 105 -17.47 20.20 22.71
C PRO A 105 -17.40 21.11 23.94
N GLY A 106 -17.36 22.43 23.72
CA GLY A 106 -17.22 23.44 24.77
C GLY A 106 -16.40 24.67 24.35
N ALA A 107 -15.50 24.51 23.38
CA ALA A 107 -14.91 25.65 22.67
C ALA A 107 -15.92 26.09 21.60
N GLY A 108 -16.39 27.34 21.67
CA GLY A 108 -17.45 27.84 20.78
C GLY A 108 -17.13 27.58 19.31
N LYS A 109 -18.12 27.05 18.57
CA LYS A 109 -18.07 26.67 17.14
C LYS A 109 -17.27 27.68 16.30
N ARG A 110 -15.98 27.50 16.15
CA ARG A 110 -15.16 28.20 15.16
C ARG A 110 -14.46 27.10 14.39
N GLN A 111 -15.11 26.60 13.33
CA GLN A 111 -14.44 25.72 12.38
C GLN A 111 -13.11 26.35 12.00
N GLY A 112 -12.02 25.79 12.54
CA GLY A 112 -10.67 26.23 12.18
C GLY A 112 -10.53 26.13 10.67
N SER A 113 -9.86 27.09 10.06
CA SER A 113 -9.55 27.00 8.63
C SER A 113 -8.87 25.66 8.35
N PHE A 114 -9.18 25.02 7.22
CA PHE A 114 -8.63 23.72 6.84
C PHE A 114 -7.09 23.66 7.00
N SER A 115 -6.40 24.76 6.69
CA SER A 115 -4.95 24.88 6.88
C SER A 115 -4.50 24.74 8.33
N GLN A 116 -5.26 25.28 9.29
CA GLN A 116 -4.95 25.20 10.71
C GLN A 116 -5.17 23.79 11.26
N LEU A 117 -6.27 23.13 10.86
CA LEU A 117 -6.57 21.76 11.26
C LEU A 117 -5.54 20.76 10.67
N SER A 118 -5.12 20.98 9.42
CA SER A 118 -4.06 20.21 8.78
C SER A 118 -2.72 20.37 9.51
N LEU A 119 -2.35 21.60 9.90
CA LEU A 119 -1.13 21.85 10.67
C LEU A 119 -1.18 21.20 12.07
N ALA A 120 -2.34 21.23 12.74
CA ALA A 120 -2.53 20.55 14.01
C ALA A 120 -2.38 19.03 13.86
N LEU A 121 -2.97 18.44 12.81
CA LEU A 121 -2.82 17.02 12.53
C LEU A 121 -1.37 16.64 12.24
N ALA A 122 -0.63 17.45 11.48
CA ALA A 122 0.78 17.22 11.19
C ALA A 122 1.64 17.18 12.47
N LYS A 123 1.33 18.03 13.47
CA LYS A 123 1.98 18.00 14.79
C LYS A 123 1.70 16.69 15.53
N LEU A 124 0.44 16.25 15.57
CA LEU A 124 0.07 14.98 16.20
C LEU A 124 0.75 13.78 15.52
N LYS A 125 0.81 13.76 14.19
CA LYS A 125 1.55 12.73 13.43
C LYS A 125 3.04 12.74 13.78
N ARG A 126 3.65 13.94 13.90
CA ARG A 126 5.06 14.09 14.28
C ARG A 126 5.31 13.59 15.70
N GLU A 127 4.45 13.91 16.66
CA GLU A 127 4.53 13.41 18.04
C GLU A 127 4.48 11.87 18.10
N LEU A 128 3.65 11.24 17.26
CA LEU A 128 3.57 9.77 17.17
C LEU A 128 4.80 9.14 16.50
N ALA A 129 5.46 9.86 15.60
CA ALA A 129 6.61 9.38 14.84
C ALA A 129 7.96 9.83 15.40
N ASP A 130 8.00 10.55 16.52
CA ASP A 130 9.25 11.04 17.10
C ASP A 130 10.13 9.88 17.62
N PRO A 131 11.44 9.84 17.32
CA PRO A 131 12.24 10.81 16.55
C PRO A 131 12.42 10.45 15.06
N VAL A 132 11.72 9.44 14.54
CA VAL A 132 11.92 8.87 13.20
C VAL A 132 11.36 9.75 12.07
N GLU A 133 10.38 10.61 12.38
CA GLU A 133 9.79 11.59 11.46
C GLU A 133 9.27 10.99 10.13
N SER A 134 8.60 9.82 10.21
CA SER A 134 8.03 9.12 9.06
C SER A 134 6.52 8.95 9.19
N ASP A 135 5.76 9.25 8.13
CA ASP A 135 4.30 9.04 8.09
C ASP A 135 3.90 7.58 8.27
N HIS A 136 4.68 6.65 7.72
CA HIS A 136 4.44 5.22 7.91
C HIS A 136 4.67 4.81 9.37
N VAL A 137 5.66 5.40 10.05
CA VAL A 137 5.89 5.17 11.48
C VAL A 137 4.78 5.82 12.31
N ALA A 138 4.34 7.03 11.98
CA ALA A 138 3.19 7.68 12.64
C ALA A 138 1.96 6.76 12.60
N LEU A 139 1.69 6.17 11.43
CA LEU A 139 0.62 5.21 11.23
C LEU A 139 0.79 3.94 12.10
N LEU A 140 1.99 3.36 12.11
CA LEU A 140 2.28 2.18 12.94
C LEU A 140 2.06 2.46 14.42
N CYS A 141 2.56 3.60 14.91
CA CYS A 141 2.37 4.04 16.29
C CYS A 141 0.90 4.31 16.61
N ALA A 142 0.16 4.91 15.68
CA ALA A 142 -1.28 5.15 15.84
C ALA A 142 -2.07 3.85 16.00
N VAL A 143 -1.84 2.86 15.14
CA VAL A 143 -2.55 1.58 15.19
C VAL A 143 -2.12 0.78 16.43
N SER A 144 -0.82 0.71 16.72
CA SER A 144 -0.31 0.01 17.90
C SER A 144 -0.84 0.62 19.21
N GLY A 145 -0.86 1.95 19.30
CA GLY A 145 -1.42 2.66 20.45
C GLY A 145 -2.93 2.49 20.59
N TYR A 146 -3.66 2.42 19.47
CA TYR A 146 -5.09 2.09 19.47
C TYR A 146 -5.34 0.69 20.02
N GLU A 147 -4.58 -0.32 19.59
CA GLU A 147 -4.72 -1.70 20.06
C GLU A 147 -4.41 -1.83 21.56
N GLN A 148 -3.35 -1.18 22.03
CA GLN A 148 -3.00 -1.13 23.45
C GLN A 148 -4.12 -0.48 24.28
N ALA A 149 -4.63 0.67 23.83
CA ALA A 149 -5.73 1.37 24.49
C ALA A 149 -7.06 0.59 24.40
N LYS A 150 -7.24 -0.26 23.39
CA LYS A 150 -8.40 -1.15 23.30
C LYS A 150 -8.33 -2.25 24.36
N GLY A 151 -7.14 -2.79 24.62
CA GLY A 151 -6.90 -3.75 25.70
C GLY A 151 -7.21 -3.20 27.10
N THR A 152 -7.06 -1.89 27.31
CA THR A 152 -7.36 -1.23 28.60
C THR A 152 -8.75 -0.57 28.66
N GLY A 153 -9.50 -0.59 27.56
CA GLY A 153 -10.81 0.08 27.46
C GLY A 153 -10.74 1.60 27.22
N GLU A 154 -9.54 2.19 27.11
CA GLU A 154 -9.32 3.64 26.93
C GLU A 154 -9.21 4.08 25.45
N HIS A 155 -9.42 3.18 24.49
CA HIS A 155 -9.29 3.45 23.05
C HIS A 155 -10.00 4.72 22.57
N ARG A 156 -11.20 5.03 23.10
CA ARG A 156 -11.93 6.25 22.75
C ARG A 156 -11.11 7.51 23.07
N ARG A 157 -10.54 7.58 24.28
CA ARG A 157 -9.73 8.71 24.74
C ARG A 157 -8.43 8.82 23.94
N PHE A 158 -7.82 7.68 23.62
CA PHE A 158 -6.64 7.63 22.75
C PHE A 158 -6.96 8.19 21.35
N CYS A 159 -8.07 7.76 20.75
CA CYS A 159 -8.51 8.24 19.44
C CYS A 159 -8.80 9.74 19.42
N GLU A 160 -9.47 10.27 20.45
CA GLU A 160 -9.73 11.70 20.59
C GLU A 160 -8.43 12.51 20.68
N ARG A 161 -7.48 12.05 21.50
CA ARG A 161 -6.19 12.73 21.71
C ARG A 161 -5.33 12.80 20.45
N HIS A 162 -5.30 11.73 19.67
CA HIS A 162 -4.43 11.61 18.49
C HIS A 162 -5.17 11.85 17.17
N SER A 163 -6.43 12.29 17.22
CA SER A 163 -7.30 12.51 16.05
C SER A 163 -7.38 11.29 15.12
N ILE A 164 -7.63 10.12 15.73
CA ILE A 164 -7.75 8.83 15.05
C ILE A 164 -9.23 8.44 14.92
N ASP A 165 -9.61 7.90 13.77
CA ASP A 165 -10.86 7.19 13.58
C ASP A 165 -10.76 5.75 14.06
N ALA A 166 -11.50 5.43 15.14
CA ALA A 166 -11.56 4.07 15.68
C ALA A 166 -12.05 3.04 14.64
N GLY A 167 -12.98 3.42 13.75
CA GLY A 167 -13.50 2.52 12.72
C GLY A 167 -12.43 2.16 11.68
N SER A 168 -11.74 3.17 11.13
CA SER A 168 -10.60 2.95 10.24
C SER A 168 -9.46 2.19 10.91
N ALA A 169 -9.09 2.56 12.14
CA ALA A 169 -8.03 1.87 12.87
C ALA A 169 -8.37 0.39 13.08
N GLN A 170 -9.62 0.08 13.46
CA GLN A 170 -10.08 -1.29 13.57
C GLN A 170 -10.03 -2.02 12.22
N ALA A 171 -10.48 -1.40 11.13
CA ALA A 171 -10.42 -2.02 9.81
C ALA A 171 -8.97 -2.35 9.39
N VAL A 172 -7.99 -1.50 9.73
CA VAL A 172 -6.56 -1.78 9.49
C VAL A 172 -6.10 -2.98 10.33
N VAL A 173 -6.51 -3.06 11.60
CA VAL A 173 -6.23 -4.21 12.47
C VAL A 173 -6.88 -5.47 11.92
N ASP A 174 -8.10 -5.42 11.41
CA ASP A 174 -8.78 -6.59 10.86
C ASP A 174 -8.12 -7.09 9.57
N THR A 175 -7.48 -6.19 8.80
CA THR A 175 -6.81 -6.55 7.54
C THR A 175 -5.53 -7.35 7.74
N ARG A 176 -4.92 -7.34 8.93
CA ARG A 176 -3.67 -8.08 9.20
C ARG A 176 -3.89 -9.55 9.55
N ASN A 177 -5.11 -9.91 9.98
CA ASN A 177 -5.49 -11.24 10.47
C ASN A 177 -6.08 -12.10 9.36
#